data_AF-A0A0W0YD75-F1
#
_entry.id   AF-A0A0W0YD75-F1
#
_cell.length_a   1.000
_cell.length_b   1.000
_cell.length_c   1.000
_cell.angle_alpha   90.00
_cell.angle_beta   90.00
_cell.angle_gamma   90.00
#
_symmetry.space_group_name_H-M   'P 1'
#
loop_
_entity.id
_entity.type
_entity.pdbx_description
1 polymer ?
#
loop_
_entity_poly.entity_id
_entity_poly.type
_entity_poly.pdbx_seq_one_letter_code
_entity_poly.pdbx_strand_id
1 'polypeptide(L)'
;MPTPLFPPNDGPITIHQGRGGDCYLLAAVDCLLSTGPEGYAALKSLFVERVGGIEVRIKRTDQSALLQLDKIPGKFTYYYDPKTNQDVFFIDYNRLNQIDQTPEGVKSNSLAIKILERLSSYYYLNRGWNPQDPAASVMAHNMPYRHVGYETEFVAKLLGINSQDYSNIYDIVKLKAIRPEEPVYVALDWGDVDVYGQRHGCHALRIDKIIPNAMSPGGYDVVLVNPWDNEKLEYFSLHDLIQRRSRFATFSSNPYHLDITRTLLGLHENIGKAVYSHSHLLHMLFKIREGNGSLPSNVIVNCVDLHEQMPHFPVVFNSLSLEKQGRVFSCILNYNGNIKAFLNSLRLADPGLDSRIFELIYGQAAHDQAIASKMSVDEAERAIIECAKEIAAFPVSFKEDIFHENVASHSQKIVKELLEFVIHSKKLDQAKQVLDFPVGQDPQVILEAINKKKQAIKESAQTRLDELQKGEVESRIKEINDIKISFGVHLKHPVDVQIHRLELELELIKLRQRRSWFNIQPLIQEVCDNCQMRIDLEAERAFSRIERNSSGLHRFGSFAATKTDVVVSTKAEFGYK
;
A
#
# COMPACT_ATOMS: atom_id res chain seq x y z
N MET A 1 -19.31 16.44 9.94
CA MET A 1 -18.94 17.41 8.88
C MET A 1 -18.97 16.67 7.55
N PRO A 2 -19.43 17.29 6.44
CA PRO A 2 -19.40 16.65 5.13
C PRO A 2 -17.96 16.28 4.76
N THR A 3 -17.77 15.16 4.06
CA THR A 3 -16.43 14.76 3.60
C THR A 3 -15.88 15.82 2.63
N PRO A 4 -14.66 16.34 2.82
CA PRO A 4 -14.09 17.34 1.93
C PRO A 4 -13.79 16.73 0.55
N LEU A 5 -13.65 17.57 -0.49
CA LEU A 5 -13.28 17.12 -1.83
C LEU A 5 -11.95 16.35 -1.81
N PHE A 6 -10.97 16.89 -1.08
CA PHE A 6 -9.69 16.28 -0.78
C PHE A 6 -9.34 16.53 0.70
N PRO A 7 -8.61 15.63 1.38
CA PRO A 7 -8.12 15.86 2.74
C PRO A 7 -7.32 17.18 2.87
N PRO A 8 -7.40 17.88 4.02
CA PRO A 8 -6.61 19.08 4.27
C PRO A 8 -5.11 18.82 4.11
N ASN A 9 -4.38 19.83 3.61
CA ASN A 9 -2.93 19.79 3.38
C ASN A 9 -2.46 18.63 2.47
N ASP A 10 -3.32 18.20 1.54
CA ASP A 10 -3.07 17.05 0.65
C ASP A 10 -2.67 15.78 1.44
N GLY A 11 -3.30 15.59 2.61
CA GLY A 11 -3.09 14.43 3.48
C GLY A 11 -3.50 13.09 2.83
N PRO A 12 -3.14 11.96 3.47
CA PRO A 12 -3.40 10.63 2.92
C PRO A 12 -4.90 10.38 2.73
N ILE A 13 -5.24 9.73 1.62
CA ILE A 13 -6.63 9.35 1.30
C ILE A 13 -6.86 7.91 1.76
N THR A 14 -7.88 7.72 2.59
CA THR A 14 -8.33 6.40 3.03
C THR A 14 -9.38 5.86 2.07
N ILE A 15 -9.32 4.57 1.78
CA ILE A 15 -10.24 3.86 0.90
C ILE A 15 -10.70 2.60 1.61
N HIS A 16 -12.00 2.50 1.84
CA HIS A 16 -12.64 1.25 2.23
C HIS A 16 -13.76 0.93 1.25
N GLN A 17 -13.56 -0.13 0.46
CA GLN A 17 -14.54 -0.57 -0.52
C GLN A 17 -15.92 -0.82 0.11
N GLY A 18 -16.96 -0.39 -0.59
CA GLY A 18 -18.34 -0.65 -0.24
C GLY A 18 -18.82 -2.03 -0.68
N ARG A 19 -20.10 -2.12 -1.07
CA ARG A 19 -20.73 -3.33 -1.63
C ARG A 19 -20.53 -3.46 -3.15
N GLY A 20 -20.05 -2.42 -3.81
CA GLY A 20 -19.71 -2.44 -5.24
C GLY A 20 -18.40 -3.22 -5.49
N GLY A 21 -18.31 -3.89 -6.64
CA GLY A 21 -17.14 -4.64 -7.11
C GLY A 21 -16.13 -3.74 -7.85
N ASP A 22 -15.80 -2.60 -7.26
CA ASP A 22 -14.98 -1.54 -7.86
C ASP A 22 -13.50 -1.62 -7.49
N CYS A 23 -13.05 -2.75 -6.92
CA CYS A 23 -11.65 -2.98 -6.51
C CYS A 23 -10.61 -2.60 -7.57
N TYR A 24 -10.90 -2.83 -8.86
CA TYR A 24 -10.03 -2.44 -9.98
C TYR A 24 -9.83 -0.92 -10.09
N LEU A 25 -10.91 -0.14 -9.95
CA LEU A 25 -10.85 1.32 -9.93
C LEU A 25 -10.10 1.79 -8.68
N LEU A 26 -10.48 1.27 -7.52
CA LEU A 26 -9.92 1.69 -6.24
C LEU A 26 -8.43 1.37 -6.12
N ALA A 27 -7.99 0.17 -6.52
CA ALA A 27 -6.58 -0.21 -6.51
C ALA A 27 -5.76 0.63 -7.51
N ALA A 28 -6.31 0.95 -8.68
CA ALA A 28 -5.63 1.82 -9.64
C ALA A 28 -5.50 3.27 -9.14
N VAL A 29 -6.54 3.80 -8.48
CA VAL A 29 -6.49 5.10 -7.82
C VAL A 29 -5.50 5.10 -6.65
N ASP A 30 -5.48 4.04 -5.83
CA ASP A 30 -4.53 3.87 -4.74
C ASP A 30 -3.08 3.80 -5.26
N CYS A 31 -2.85 3.13 -6.39
CA CYS A 31 -1.56 3.16 -7.09
C CYS A 31 -1.19 4.57 -7.53
N LEU A 32 -2.10 5.31 -8.17
CA LEU A 32 -1.84 6.68 -8.60
C LEU A 32 -1.49 7.57 -7.39
N LEU A 33 -2.27 7.52 -6.32
CA LEU A 33 -2.02 8.30 -5.11
C LEU A 33 -0.68 7.97 -4.46
N SER A 34 -0.25 6.70 -4.56
CA SER A 34 1.03 6.22 -4.06
C SER A 34 2.24 6.62 -4.92
N THR A 35 2.04 7.24 -6.09
CA THR A 35 3.17 7.80 -6.88
C THR A 35 3.74 9.08 -6.27
N GLY A 36 3.08 9.65 -5.26
CA GLY A 36 3.48 10.88 -4.58
C GLY A 36 2.73 12.13 -5.09
N PRO A 37 3.33 13.33 -4.95
CA PRO A 37 2.65 14.60 -5.27
C PRO A 37 2.13 14.68 -6.71
N GLU A 38 2.81 14.05 -7.67
CA GLU A 38 2.41 14.05 -9.08
C GLU A 38 1.08 13.31 -9.30
N GLY A 39 0.90 12.15 -8.69
CA GLY A 39 -0.34 11.39 -8.79
C GLY A 39 -1.51 12.07 -8.08
N TYR A 40 -1.24 12.67 -6.91
CA TYR A 40 -2.23 13.48 -6.20
C TYR A 40 -2.67 14.67 -7.06
N ALA A 41 -1.72 15.39 -7.67
CA ALA A 41 -2.00 16.50 -8.57
C ALA A 41 -2.79 16.05 -9.81
N ALA A 42 -2.46 14.89 -10.38
CA ALA A 42 -3.19 14.31 -11.51
C ALA A 42 -4.65 14.04 -11.14
N LEU A 43 -4.91 13.40 -9.99
CA LEU A 43 -6.28 13.17 -9.51
C LEU A 43 -7.02 14.50 -9.25
N LYS A 44 -6.37 15.44 -8.57
CA LYS A 44 -6.93 16.75 -8.23
C LYS A 44 -7.28 17.57 -9.46
N SER A 45 -6.52 17.44 -10.54
CA SER A 45 -6.74 18.15 -11.81
C SER A 45 -8.09 17.82 -12.48
N LEU A 46 -8.70 16.69 -12.12
CA LEU A 46 -10.03 16.30 -12.61
C LEU A 46 -11.15 17.14 -12.00
N PHE A 47 -10.92 17.84 -10.88
CA PHE A 47 -11.98 18.50 -10.12
C PHE A 47 -11.78 20.00 -10.06
N VAL A 48 -12.87 20.75 -10.21
CA VAL A 48 -12.90 22.20 -10.05
C VAL A 48 -14.07 22.60 -9.15
N GLU A 49 -13.78 23.22 -8.02
CA GLU A 49 -14.82 23.77 -7.15
C GLU A 49 -15.47 24.99 -7.81
N ARG A 50 -16.80 25.04 -7.78
CA ARG A 50 -17.61 26.12 -8.32
C ARG A 50 -18.61 26.59 -7.28
N VAL A 51 -19.20 27.76 -7.52
CA VAL A 51 -20.36 28.21 -6.74
C VAL A 51 -21.49 27.19 -6.95
N GLY A 52 -21.94 26.56 -5.87
CA GLY A 52 -23.07 25.63 -5.89
C GLY A 52 -22.72 24.16 -6.10
N GLY A 53 -21.45 23.79 -6.31
CA GLY A 53 -21.08 22.40 -6.56
C GLY A 53 -19.65 22.19 -7.06
N ILE A 54 -19.43 21.03 -7.69
CA ILE A 54 -18.13 20.61 -8.21
C ILE A 54 -18.26 20.26 -9.70
N GLU A 55 -17.34 20.75 -10.53
CA GLU A 55 -17.13 20.24 -11.89
C GLU A 55 -16.10 19.11 -11.88
N VAL A 56 -16.42 18.00 -12.54
CA VAL A 56 -15.48 16.94 -12.87
C VAL A 56 -15.19 17.02 -14.37
N ARG A 57 -13.92 17.10 -14.73
CA ARG A 57 -13.44 17.31 -16.10
C ARG A 57 -12.59 16.12 -16.52
N ILE A 58 -13.17 15.23 -17.32
CA ILE A 58 -12.53 14.01 -17.80
C ILE A 58 -12.07 14.24 -19.24
N LYS A 59 -10.81 13.92 -19.56
CA LYS A 59 -10.30 14.05 -20.93
C LYS A 59 -11.07 13.14 -21.86
N ARG A 60 -11.56 13.67 -22.98
CA ARG A 60 -12.33 12.89 -23.95
C ARG A 60 -11.43 11.87 -24.63
N THR A 61 -11.85 10.62 -24.62
CA THR A 61 -11.18 9.48 -25.29
C THR A 61 -12.19 8.71 -26.13
N ASP A 62 -11.77 7.58 -26.71
CA ASP A 62 -12.68 6.62 -27.34
C ASP A 62 -13.76 6.11 -26.37
N GLN A 63 -13.49 6.07 -25.06
CA GLN A 63 -14.48 5.70 -24.03
C GLN A 63 -15.65 6.67 -23.93
N SER A 64 -15.46 7.94 -24.30
CA SER A 64 -16.53 8.93 -24.25
C SER A 64 -17.69 8.59 -25.21
N ALA A 65 -17.46 7.73 -26.22
CA ALA A 65 -18.51 7.20 -27.07
C ALA A 65 -19.46 6.22 -26.33
N LEU A 66 -19.02 5.68 -25.18
CA LEU A 66 -19.79 4.76 -24.35
C LEU A 66 -20.63 5.46 -23.28
N LEU A 67 -20.51 6.79 -23.16
CA LEU A 67 -21.25 7.57 -22.19
C LEU A 67 -22.76 7.30 -22.26
N GLN A 68 -23.32 6.83 -21.16
CA GLN A 68 -24.75 6.54 -21.00
C GLN A 68 -25.51 7.84 -20.71
N LEU A 69 -25.60 8.72 -21.73
CA LEU A 69 -26.20 10.05 -21.63
C LEU A 69 -27.67 10.02 -21.19
N ASP A 70 -28.40 8.95 -21.47
CA ASP A 70 -29.78 8.74 -21.05
C ASP A 70 -29.94 8.59 -19.52
N LYS A 71 -28.86 8.25 -18.80
CA LYS A 71 -28.86 8.00 -17.34
C LYS A 71 -28.42 9.20 -16.50
N ILE A 72 -27.91 10.24 -17.15
CA ILE A 72 -27.37 11.46 -16.54
C ILE A 72 -28.46 12.44 -16.03
N PRO A 73 -29.57 12.67 -16.77
CA PRO A 73 -30.57 13.67 -16.39
C PRO A 73 -31.08 13.48 -14.97
N GLY A 74 -31.24 14.60 -14.25
CA GLY A 74 -31.69 14.61 -12.84
C GLY A 74 -30.62 14.29 -11.81
N LYS A 75 -29.39 13.95 -12.24
CA LYS A 75 -28.26 13.66 -11.33
C LYS A 75 -27.06 14.57 -11.55
N PHE A 76 -26.70 14.80 -12.82
CA PHE A 76 -25.59 15.66 -13.18
C PHE A 76 -26.00 16.56 -14.35
N THR A 77 -25.36 17.72 -14.45
CA THR A 77 -25.37 18.47 -15.70
C THR A 77 -24.15 18.07 -16.51
N TYR A 78 -24.34 17.61 -17.74
CA TYR A 78 -23.26 17.19 -18.63
C TYR A 78 -23.16 18.10 -19.85
N TYR A 79 -21.94 18.43 -20.24
CA TYR A 79 -21.64 18.99 -21.55
C TYR A 79 -20.24 18.56 -22.02
N TYR A 80 -20.04 18.58 -23.34
CA TYR A 80 -18.72 18.46 -23.95
C TYR A 80 -18.09 19.84 -24.10
N ASP A 81 -16.87 20.02 -23.58
CA ASP A 81 -16.06 21.22 -23.80
C ASP A 81 -15.12 21.00 -25.00
N PRO A 82 -15.42 21.58 -26.18
CA PRO A 82 -14.58 21.40 -27.37
C PRO A 82 -13.24 22.14 -27.27
N LYS A 83 -13.08 23.14 -26.39
CA LYS A 83 -11.83 23.89 -26.27
C LYS A 83 -10.75 23.08 -25.58
N THR A 84 -11.13 22.35 -24.53
CA THR A 84 -10.20 21.50 -23.77
C THR A 84 -10.32 20.02 -24.13
N ASN A 85 -11.24 19.67 -25.04
CA ASN A 85 -11.59 18.30 -25.41
C ASN A 85 -11.90 17.42 -24.19
N GLN A 86 -12.84 17.88 -23.36
CA GLN A 86 -13.20 17.23 -22.09
C GLN A 86 -14.70 16.96 -21.99
N ASP A 87 -15.05 15.85 -21.36
CA ASP A 87 -16.37 15.59 -20.80
C ASP A 87 -16.47 16.30 -19.46
N VAL A 88 -17.46 17.19 -19.30
CA VAL A 88 -17.63 17.98 -18.08
C VAL A 88 -18.94 17.59 -17.40
N PHE A 89 -18.83 17.19 -16.13
CA PHE A 89 -19.94 16.87 -15.25
C PHE A 89 -20.01 17.90 -14.12
N PHE A 90 -21.10 18.66 -14.03
CA PHE A 90 -21.37 19.47 -12.86
C PHE A 90 -22.28 18.72 -11.89
N ILE A 91 -21.85 18.67 -10.63
CA ILE A 91 -22.51 17.99 -9.51
C ILE A 91 -22.86 19.03 -8.46
N ASP A 92 -24.14 19.30 -8.25
CA ASP A 92 -24.60 20.26 -7.24
C ASP A 92 -24.44 19.72 -5.81
N TYR A 93 -24.51 20.61 -4.82
CA TYR A 93 -24.36 20.23 -3.40
C TYR A 93 -25.40 19.22 -2.90
N ASN A 94 -26.62 19.23 -3.44
CA ASN A 94 -27.64 18.25 -3.04
C ASN A 94 -27.23 16.86 -3.49
N ARG A 95 -26.75 16.73 -4.72
CA ARG A 95 -26.25 15.46 -5.24
C ARG A 95 -24.96 15.05 -4.54
N LEU A 96 -24.03 15.97 -4.27
CA LEU A 96 -22.81 15.68 -3.50
C LEU A 96 -23.14 15.11 -2.11
N ASN A 97 -24.11 15.68 -1.40
CA ASN A 97 -24.58 15.16 -0.11
C ASN A 97 -25.16 13.75 -0.24
N GLN A 98 -25.95 13.46 -1.29
CA GLN A 98 -26.45 12.11 -1.55
C GLN A 98 -25.33 11.11 -1.82
N ILE A 99 -24.31 11.52 -2.60
CA ILE A 99 -23.13 10.71 -2.89
C ILE A 99 -22.40 10.38 -1.58
N ASP A 100 -22.19 11.38 -0.73
CA ASP A 100 -21.43 11.27 0.52
C ASP A 100 -22.10 10.35 1.55
N GLN A 101 -23.43 10.33 1.57
CA GLN A 101 -24.26 9.60 2.54
C GLN A 101 -24.66 8.19 2.10
N THR A 102 -24.37 7.77 0.87
CA THR A 102 -24.79 6.45 0.37
C THR A 102 -23.93 5.32 0.99
N PRO A 103 -24.51 4.39 1.75
CA PRO A 103 -23.75 3.38 2.49
C PRO A 103 -23.20 2.25 1.61
N GLU A 104 -23.75 2.04 0.41
CA GLU A 104 -23.33 0.98 -0.51
C GLU A 104 -22.00 1.29 -1.22
N GLY A 105 -21.65 2.56 -1.37
CA GLY A 105 -20.45 3.00 -2.08
C GLY A 105 -19.19 2.97 -1.20
N VAL A 106 -18.08 3.36 -1.82
CA VAL A 106 -16.79 3.51 -1.16
C VAL A 106 -16.88 4.47 0.04
N LYS A 107 -16.31 4.05 1.18
CA LYS A 107 -16.10 4.91 2.33
C LYS A 107 -14.69 5.48 2.24
N SER A 108 -14.59 6.79 2.15
CA SER A 108 -13.33 7.50 2.01
C SER A 108 -13.40 8.84 2.74
N ASN A 109 -12.25 9.33 3.22
CA ASN A 109 -12.07 10.69 3.69
C ASN A 109 -11.98 11.74 2.54
N SER A 110 -12.17 11.31 1.29
CA SER A 110 -12.13 12.13 0.09
C SER A 110 -13.39 11.95 -0.76
N LEU A 111 -14.14 13.04 -0.99
CA LEU A 111 -15.34 13.02 -1.83
C LEU A 111 -14.98 12.78 -3.30
N ALA A 112 -13.76 13.12 -3.74
CA ALA A 112 -13.27 12.83 -5.08
C ALA A 112 -13.36 11.33 -5.42
N ILE A 113 -13.01 10.45 -4.48
CA ILE A 113 -13.08 8.99 -4.67
C ILE A 113 -14.53 8.53 -4.83
N LYS A 114 -15.42 9.02 -3.96
CA LYS A 114 -16.86 8.71 -4.02
C LYS A 114 -17.52 9.19 -5.31
N ILE A 115 -17.07 10.32 -5.86
CA ILE A 115 -17.55 10.84 -7.15
C ILE A 115 -17.06 9.96 -8.31
N LEU A 116 -15.77 9.59 -8.33
CA LEU A 116 -15.20 8.77 -9.40
C LEU A 116 -15.79 7.36 -9.45
N GLU A 117 -16.02 6.73 -8.30
CA GLU A 117 -16.74 5.45 -8.21
C GLU A 117 -18.04 5.52 -9.02
N ARG A 118 -18.81 6.60 -8.85
CA ARG A 118 -20.09 6.75 -9.54
C ARG A 118 -19.96 7.10 -11.01
N LEU A 119 -19.09 8.07 -11.35
CA LEU A 119 -18.94 8.53 -12.72
C LEU A 119 -18.37 7.45 -13.64
N SER A 120 -17.47 6.60 -13.14
CA SER A 120 -16.89 5.50 -13.92
C SER A 120 -17.95 4.59 -14.55
N SER A 121 -19.05 4.30 -13.83
CA SER A 121 -20.14 3.45 -14.32
C SER A 121 -20.89 3.99 -15.54
N TYR A 122 -20.83 5.30 -15.79
CA TYR A 122 -21.45 5.93 -16.96
C TYR A 122 -20.67 5.68 -18.24
N TYR A 123 -19.41 5.28 -18.14
CA TYR A 123 -18.55 4.89 -19.25
C TYR A 123 -18.58 3.38 -19.53
N TYR A 124 -19.37 2.60 -18.78
CA TYR A 124 -19.42 1.15 -18.96
C TYR A 124 -20.17 0.73 -20.22
N LEU A 125 -19.69 -0.36 -20.83
CA LEU A 125 -20.35 -1.06 -21.93
C LEU A 125 -21.71 -1.62 -21.50
N ASN A 126 -21.77 -2.19 -20.29
CA ASN A 126 -22.98 -2.78 -19.77
C ASN A 126 -23.99 -1.70 -19.35
N ARG A 127 -25.14 -1.67 -20.04
CA ARG A 127 -26.21 -0.69 -19.83
C ARG A 127 -27.34 -1.19 -18.92
N GLY A 128 -27.25 -2.40 -18.35
CA GLY A 128 -28.37 -3.07 -17.68
C GLY A 128 -28.72 -2.57 -16.27
N TRP A 129 -28.02 -1.58 -15.71
CA TRP A 129 -28.33 -1.04 -14.38
C TRP A 129 -29.42 0.05 -14.41
N ASN A 130 -30.33 0.02 -13.42
CA ASN A 130 -31.48 0.93 -13.33
C ASN A 130 -31.06 2.32 -12.81
N PRO A 131 -31.09 3.39 -13.63
CA PRO A 131 -30.66 4.71 -13.19
C PRO A 131 -31.55 5.33 -12.10
N GLN A 132 -32.76 4.85 -11.85
CA GLN A 132 -33.64 5.41 -10.83
C GLN A 132 -33.26 5.00 -9.40
N ASP A 133 -32.48 3.93 -9.24
CA ASP A 133 -31.96 3.53 -7.95
C ASP A 133 -30.69 4.36 -7.61
N PRO A 134 -30.66 5.11 -6.48
CA PRO A 134 -29.52 5.91 -6.05
C PRO A 134 -28.20 5.14 -5.91
N ALA A 135 -28.26 3.83 -5.62
CA ALA A 135 -27.11 2.95 -5.48
C ALA A 135 -26.71 2.26 -6.80
N ALA A 136 -27.52 2.37 -7.86
CA ALA A 136 -27.30 1.57 -9.06
C ALA A 136 -25.99 1.88 -9.80
N SER A 137 -25.48 3.13 -9.74
CA SER A 137 -24.16 3.45 -10.29
C SER A 137 -23.02 2.74 -9.54
N VAL A 138 -23.20 2.51 -8.24
CA VAL A 138 -22.26 1.72 -7.41
C VAL A 138 -22.42 0.23 -7.73
N MET A 139 -23.66 -0.25 -7.81
CA MET A 139 -23.92 -1.67 -8.11
C MET A 139 -23.57 -2.07 -9.55
N ALA A 140 -23.47 -1.10 -10.47
CA ALA A 140 -22.98 -1.33 -11.83
C ALA A 140 -21.56 -1.92 -11.86
N HIS A 141 -20.77 -1.73 -10.81
CA HIS A 141 -19.45 -2.35 -10.67
C HIS A 141 -19.50 -3.87 -10.49
N ASN A 142 -20.62 -4.42 -10.06
CA ASN A 142 -20.80 -5.88 -9.94
C ASN A 142 -21.22 -6.53 -11.28
N MET A 143 -21.45 -5.74 -12.32
CA MET A 143 -21.90 -6.27 -13.60
C MET A 143 -20.72 -6.81 -14.41
N PRO A 144 -20.93 -7.88 -15.22
CA PRO A 144 -19.91 -8.36 -16.15
C PRO A 144 -19.78 -7.44 -17.37
N TYR A 145 -18.66 -7.56 -18.10
CA TYR A 145 -18.38 -6.85 -19.36
C TYR A 145 -18.47 -5.32 -19.24
N ARG A 146 -17.73 -4.75 -18.28
CA ARG A 146 -17.79 -3.31 -17.96
C ARG A 146 -17.03 -2.42 -18.94
N HIS A 147 -15.87 -2.86 -19.43
CA HIS A 147 -14.96 -2.03 -20.21
C HIS A 147 -14.51 -2.73 -21.50
N VAL A 148 -14.13 -1.93 -22.49
CA VAL A 148 -13.36 -2.40 -23.66
C VAL A 148 -11.91 -2.55 -23.23
N GLY A 149 -11.29 -3.70 -23.55
CA GLY A 149 -9.91 -3.96 -23.15
C GLY A 149 -9.77 -4.26 -21.66
N TYR A 150 -8.59 -3.98 -21.11
CA TYR A 150 -8.30 -4.22 -19.70
C TYR A 150 -8.78 -3.08 -18.80
N GLU A 151 -9.05 -3.41 -17.55
CA GLU A 151 -9.49 -2.47 -16.52
C GLU A 151 -8.46 -1.37 -16.24
N THR A 152 -7.17 -1.66 -16.39
CA THR A 152 -6.05 -0.73 -16.21
C THR A 152 -6.06 0.35 -17.27
N GLU A 153 -6.18 -0.03 -18.54
CA GLU A 153 -6.40 0.90 -19.65
C GLU A 153 -7.68 1.71 -19.45
N PHE A 154 -8.73 1.06 -18.95
CA PHE A 154 -9.99 1.75 -18.70
C PHE A 154 -9.83 2.91 -17.72
N VAL A 155 -9.24 2.63 -16.56
CA VAL A 155 -9.03 3.62 -15.50
C VAL A 155 -8.02 4.67 -15.94
N ALA A 156 -6.96 4.30 -16.67
CA ALA A 156 -5.97 5.25 -17.17
C ALA A 156 -6.61 6.33 -18.07
N LYS A 157 -7.45 5.91 -19.02
CA LYS A 157 -8.23 6.84 -19.86
C LYS A 157 -9.18 7.71 -19.05
N LEU A 158 -9.88 7.14 -18.07
CA LEU A 158 -10.79 7.88 -17.18
C LEU A 158 -10.07 8.96 -16.38
N LEU A 159 -8.86 8.66 -15.89
CA LEU A 159 -8.04 9.58 -15.10
C LEU A 159 -7.15 10.50 -15.96
N GLY A 160 -7.12 10.33 -17.28
CA GLY A 160 -6.28 11.11 -18.18
C GLY A 160 -4.78 10.85 -18.05
N ILE A 161 -4.42 9.64 -17.61
CA ILE A 161 -3.03 9.18 -17.41
C ILE A 161 -2.72 8.00 -18.33
N ASN A 162 -1.48 7.50 -18.29
CA ASN A 162 -1.05 6.33 -19.06
C ASN A 162 -0.92 5.10 -18.16
N SER A 163 -1.15 3.92 -18.71
CA SER A 163 -0.91 2.62 -18.05
C SER A 163 0.02 1.75 -18.87
N GLN A 164 0.82 0.93 -18.18
CA GLN A 164 1.60 -0.14 -18.79
C GLN A 164 1.26 -1.46 -18.10
N ASP A 165 0.77 -2.43 -18.86
CA ASP A 165 0.58 -3.79 -18.35
C ASP A 165 1.87 -4.61 -18.46
N TYR A 166 2.07 -5.51 -17.50
CA TYR A 166 3.17 -6.48 -17.45
C TYR A 166 2.59 -7.88 -17.20
N SER A 167 3.03 -8.85 -17.99
CA SER A 167 2.66 -10.26 -17.84
C SER A 167 3.69 -11.06 -17.07
N ASN A 168 4.93 -10.59 -16.96
CA ASN A 168 6.01 -11.28 -16.29
C ASN A 168 6.23 -10.70 -14.89
N ILE A 169 5.99 -11.52 -13.85
CA ILE A 169 6.20 -11.10 -12.47
C ILE A 169 7.66 -10.76 -12.16
N TYR A 170 8.62 -11.36 -12.86
CA TYR A 170 10.04 -11.04 -12.65
C TYR A 170 10.42 -9.64 -13.12
N ASP A 171 9.69 -9.08 -14.09
CA ASP A 171 9.84 -7.67 -14.46
C ASP A 171 9.42 -6.77 -13.30
N ILE A 172 8.39 -7.17 -12.54
CA ILE A 172 7.94 -6.46 -11.35
C ILE A 172 8.92 -6.61 -10.18
N VAL A 173 9.48 -7.80 -9.97
CA VAL A 173 10.56 -8.01 -8.99
C VAL A 173 11.73 -7.07 -9.30
N LYS A 174 12.16 -7.02 -10.56
CA LYS A 174 13.23 -6.13 -11.00
C LYS A 174 12.86 -4.66 -10.88
N LEU A 175 11.62 -4.29 -11.22
CA LEU A 175 11.11 -2.92 -11.07
C LEU A 175 11.19 -2.47 -9.61
N LYS A 176 10.72 -3.30 -8.67
CA LYS A 176 10.83 -3.03 -7.23
C LYS A 176 12.28 -3.04 -6.73
N ALA A 177 13.17 -3.79 -7.36
CA ALA A 177 14.61 -3.73 -7.03
C ALA A 177 15.28 -2.42 -7.49
N ILE A 178 14.90 -1.86 -8.64
CA ILE A 178 15.46 -0.59 -9.15
C ILE A 178 14.73 0.65 -8.63
N ARG A 179 13.45 0.51 -8.24
CA ARG A 179 12.60 1.57 -7.69
C ARG A 179 11.61 0.97 -6.67
N PRO A 180 12.04 0.79 -5.40
CA PRO A 180 11.23 0.14 -4.37
C PRO A 180 9.85 0.76 -4.15
N GLU A 181 9.77 2.09 -4.23
CA GLU A 181 8.54 2.86 -3.98
C GLU A 181 7.58 2.89 -5.18
N GLU A 182 7.92 2.28 -6.32
CA GLU A 182 7.03 2.31 -7.49
C GLU A 182 5.72 1.58 -7.20
N PRO A 183 4.55 2.24 -7.27
CA PRO A 183 3.28 1.58 -7.05
C PRO A 183 2.96 0.67 -8.24
N VAL A 184 2.72 -0.60 -7.95
CA VAL A 184 2.38 -1.60 -8.97
C VAL A 184 1.00 -2.16 -8.66
N TYR A 185 0.09 -2.01 -9.60
CA TYR A 185 -1.21 -2.64 -9.57
C TYR A 185 -1.07 -4.14 -9.85
N VAL A 186 -1.87 -4.97 -9.17
CA VAL A 186 -2.00 -6.40 -9.46
C VAL A 186 -3.47 -6.80 -9.52
N ALA A 187 -3.88 -7.46 -10.60
CA ALA A 187 -5.15 -8.17 -10.71
C ALA A 187 -4.88 -9.67 -10.70
N LEU A 188 -5.66 -10.42 -9.93
CA LEU A 188 -5.43 -11.86 -9.73
C LEU A 188 -6.73 -12.63 -9.46
N ASP A 189 -6.68 -13.95 -9.61
CA ASP A 189 -7.76 -14.84 -9.20
C ASP A 189 -7.85 -14.94 -7.67
N TRP A 190 -8.98 -14.50 -7.13
CA TRP A 190 -9.17 -14.30 -5.70
C TRP A 190 -9.83 -15.48 -4.99
N GLY A 191 -9.71 -15.52 -3.66
CA GLY A 191 -10.31 -16.54 -2.81
C GLY A 191 -9.51 -17.84 -2.81
N ASP A 192 -10.06 -18.86 -2.15
CA ASP A 192 -9.49 -20.21 -2.06
C ASP A 192 -9.82 -21.06 -3.29
N VAL A 193 -9.03 -22.11 -3.47
CA VAL A 193 -9.27 -23.09 -4.52
C VAL A 193 -10.48 -23.95 -4.14
N ASP A 194 -11.45 -24.07 -5.02
CA ASP A 194 -12.63 -24.90 -4.81
C ASP A 194 -12.32 -26.40 -4.97
N VAL A 195 -13.35 -27.24 -4.80
CA VAL A 195 -13.24 -28.71 -4.93
C VAL A 195 -12.81 -29.18 -6.33
N TYR A 196 -12.87 -28.31 -7.34
CA TYR A 196 -12.49 -28.58 -8.73
C TYR A 196 -11.12 -28.00 -9.10
N GLY A 197 -10.38 -27.45 -8.13
CA GLY A 197 -9.08 -26.86 -8.41
C GLY A 197 -9.16 -25.44 -8.97
N GLN A 198 -10.32 -24.77 -8.91
CA GLN A 198 -10.53 -23.45 -9.50
C GLN A 198 -10.74 -22.37 -8.44
N ARG A 199 -10.14 -21.20 -8.68
CA ARG A 199 -10.46 -19.98 -7.93
C ARG A 199 -11.54 -19.21 -8.70
N HIS A 200 -12.54 -18.70 -7.98
CA HIS A 200 -13.65 -17.97 -8.56
C HIS A 200 -13.57 -16.49 -8.23
N GLY A 201 -13.73 -15.66 -9.26
CA GLY A 201 -13.67 -14.21 -9.13
C GLY A 201 -12.26 -13.65 -9.30
N CYS A 202 -12.22 -12.38 -9.67
CA CYS A 202 -10.98 -11.63 -9.83
C CYS A 202 -11.00 -10.46 -8.83
N HIS A 203 -9.84 -10.13 -8.27
CA HIS A 203 -9.65 -9.01 -7.36
C HIS A 203 -8.41 -8.22 -7.75
N ALA A 204 -8.39 -6.94 -7.39
CA ALA A 204 -7.28 -6.05 -7.68
C ALA A 204 -6.73 -5.41 -6.41
N LEU A 205 -5.41 -5.31 -6.33
CA LEU A 205 -4.64 -4.80 -5.19
C LEU A 205 -3.48 -3.94 -5.69
N ARG A 206 -2.80 -3.27 -4.76
CA ARG A 206 -1.48 -2.65 -5.02
C ARG A 206 -0.39 -3.48 -4.37
N ILE A 207 0.74 -3.65 -5.03
CA ILE A 207 1.98 -4.18 -4.43
C ILE A 207 2.67 -3.05 -3.67
N ASP A 208 2.74 -3.21 -2.35
CA ASP A 208 3.52 -2.34 -1.47
C ASP A 208 5.02 -2.58 -1.70
N LYS A 209 5.49 -3.79 -1.43
CA LYS A 209 6.89 -4.18 -1.53
C LYS A 209 7.07 -5.66 -1.83
N ILE A 210 8.25 -5.99 -2.36
CA ILE A 210 8.70 -7.36 -2.61
C ILE A 210 9.98 -7.56 -1.79
N ILE A 211 9.99 -8.57 -0.94
CA ILE A 211 11.05 -8.84 0.04
C ILE A 211 11.69 -10.17 -0.31
N PRO A 212 13.00 -10.24 -0.59
CA PRO A 212 13.69 -11.51 -0.76
C PRO A 212 13.57 -12.38 0.50
N ASN A 213 13.08 -13.61 0.32
CA ASN A 213 12.96 -14.59 1.40
C ASN A 213 13.20 -15.99 0.84
N ALA A 214 14.37 -16.57 1.14
CA ALA A 214 14.77 -17.88 0.66
C ALA A 214 13.86 -19.03 1.15
N MET A 215 13.10 -18.80 2.24
CA MET A 215 12.17 -19.79 2.79
C MET A 215 10.79 -19.72 2.13
N SER A 216 10.46 -18.61 1.47
CA SER A 216 9.16 -18.43 0.81
C SER A 216 9.15 -19.08 -0.56
N PRO A 217 8.08 -19.81 -0.94
CA PRO A 217 7.95 -20.37 -2.27
C PRO A 217 8.13 -19.31 -3.37
N GLY A 218 9.06 -19.55 -4.29
CA GLY A 218 9.44 -18.58 -5.33
C GLY A 218 10.48 -17.54 -4.89
N GLY A 219 10.98 -17.61 -3.66
CA GLY A 219 12.13 -16.83 -3.15
C GLY A 219 11.81 -15.43 -2.65
N TYR A 220 10.54 -15.02 -2.65
CA TYR A 220 10.12 -13.69 -2.21
C TYR A 220 8.77 -13.72 -1.49
N ASP A 221 8.65 -12.86 -0.49
CA ASP A 221 7.37 -12.40 0.05
C ASP A 221 6.93 -11.14 -0.70
N VAL A 222 5.66 -11.09 -1.05
CA VAL A 222 5.02 -9.97 -1.74
C VAL A 222 3.94 -9.42 -0.82
N VAL A 223 4.12 -8.16 -0.43
CA VAL A 223 3.20 -7.44 0.44
C VAL A 223 2.23 -6.65 -0.44
N LEU A 224 0.94 -6.89 -0.28
CA LEU A 224 -0.13 -6.26 -1.03
C LEU A 224 -0.97 -5.35 -0.13
N VAL A 225 -1.56 -4.31 -0.71
CA VAL A 225 -2.54 -3.42 -0.09
C VAL A 225 -3.89 -3.64 -0.73
N ASN A 226 -4.89 -3.97 0.08
CA ASN A 226 -6.21 -4.33 -0.42
C ASN A 226 -7.14 -3.11 -0.43
N PRO A 227 -7.79 -2.74 -1.56
CA PRO A 227 -8.73 -1.60 -1.60
C PRO A 227 -10.01 -1.80 -0.76
N TRP A 228 -10.27 -2.99 -0.22
CA TRP A 228 -11.27 -3.18 0.83
C TRP A 228 -10.99 -2.32 2.06
N ASP A 229 -9.70 -2.10 2.34
CA ASP A 229 -9.19 -1.24 3.38
C ASP A 229 -7.72 -0.95 3.05
N ASN A 230 -7.43 0.19 2.42
CA ASN A 230 -6.08 0.49 1.92
C ASN A 230 -5.06 0.78 3.04
N GLU A 231 -5.48 0.70 4.31
CA GLU A 231 -4.60 0.72 5.48
C GLU A 231 -4.17 -0.69 5.91
N LYS A 232 -4.74 -1.75 5.31
CA LYS A 232 -4.42 -3.15 5.61
C LYS A 232 -3.47 -3.77 4.59
N LEU A 233 -2.51 -4.52 5.15
CA LEU A 233 -1.54 -5.29 4.38
C LEU A 233 -1.92 -6.76 4.31
N GLU A 234 -1.62 -7.38 3.18
CA GLU A 234 -1.72 -8.81 2.95
C GLU A 234 -0.41 -9.37 2.44
N TYR A 235 -0.14 -10.65 2.73
CA TYR A 235 1.14 -11.28 2.48
C TYR A 235 0.96 -12.51 1.59
N PHE A 236 1.68 -12.53 0.47
CA PHE A 236 1.66 -13.58 -0.52
C PHE A 236 3.09 -14.04 -0.81
N SER A 237 3.27 -15.29 -1.23
CA SER A 237 4.54 -15.70 -1.83
C SER A 237 4.55 -15.39 -3.32
N LEU A 238 5.72 -15.17 -3.91
CA LEU A 238 5.85 -14.97 -5.37
C LEU A 238 5.21 -16.14 -6.15
N HIS A 239 5.40 -17.37 -5.65
CA HIS A 239 4.84 -18.56 -6.27
C HIS A 239 3.30 -18.57 -6.26
N ASP A 240 2.66 -18.14 -5.17
CA ASP A 240 1.19 -18.05 -5.11
C ASP A 240 0.66 -17.03 -6.14
N LEU A 241 1.32 -15.89 -6.31
CA LEU A 241 0.93 -14.91 -7.33
C LEU A 241 1.06 -15.46 -8.76
N ILE A 242 2.08 -16.29 -9.03
CA ILE A 242 2.22 -16.99 -10.32
C ILE A 242 1.04 -17.95 -10.54
N GLN A 243 0.64 -18.71 -9.52
CA GLN A 243 -0.47 -19.65 -9.62
C GLN A 243 -1.83 -18.96 -9.81
N ARG A 244 -2.01 -17.75 -9.29
CA ARG A 244 -3.26 -16.96 -9.38
C ARG A 244 -3.46 -16.22 -10.71
N ARG A 245 -2.68 -16.56 -11.75
CA ARG A 245 -2.73 -15.92 -13.08
C ARG A 245 -2.67 -14.38 -13.00
N SER A 246 -1.81 -13.89 -12.11
CA SER A 246 -1.71 -12.45 -11.83
C SER A 246 -1.28 -11.65 -13.05
N ARG A 247 -1.84 -10.45 -13.19
CA ARG A 247 -1.46 -9.43 -14.17
C ARG A 247 -1.09 -8.16 -13.43
N PHE A 248 -0.09 -7.45 -13.94
CA PHE A 248 0.46 -6.29 -13.26
C PHE A 248 0.35 -5.05 -14.13
N ALA A 249 0.27 -3.88 -13.51
CA ALA A 249 0.37 -2.63 -14.24
C ALA A 249 1.02 -1.51 -13.43
N THR A 250 1.57 -0.52 -14.14
CA THR A 250 1.97 0.76 -13.55
C THR A 250 1.22 1.90 -14.23
N PHE A 251 1.10 3.03 -13.50
CA PHE A 251 0.40 4.23 -13.97
C PHE A 251 1.34 5.43 -13.94
N SER A 252 1.25 6.30 -14.94
CA SER A 252 2.03 7.55 -14.97
C SER A 252 1.30 8.68 -15.69
N SER A 253 1.37 9.87 -15.09
CA SER A 253 0.94 11.12 -15.74
C SER A 253 1.93 11.59 -16.80
N ASN A 254 3.19 11.17 -16.73
CA ASN A 254 4.22 11.48 -17.72
C ASN A 254 4.16 10.47 -18.88
N PRO A 255 3.93 10.92 -20.14
CA PRO A 255 3.76 10.03 -21.28
C PRO A 255 5.02 9.23 -21.65
N TYR A 256 6.20 9.65 -21.18
CA TYR A 256 7.48 9.02 -21.51
C TYR A 256 7.99 8.06 -20.43
N HIS A 257 7.40 8.12 -19.24
CA HIS A 257 7.85 7.34 -18.08
C HIS A 257 7.77 5.83 -18.30
N LEU A 258 6.66 5.36 -18.87
CA LEU A 258 6.42 3.94 -19.10
C LEU A 258 7.41 3.36 -20.13
N ASP A 259 7.70 4.11 -21.19
CA ASP A 259 8.68 3.73 -22.21
C ASP A 259 10.09 3.63 -21.63
N ILE A 260 10.50 4.61 -20.82
CA ILE A 260 11.81 4.60 -20.16
C ILE A 260 11.91 3.43 -19.19
N THR A 261 10.87 3.22 -18.38
CA THR A 261 10.80 2.09 -17.44
C THR A 261 10.99 0.76 -18.17
N ARG A 262 10.29 0.56 -19.30
CA ARG A 262 10.42 -0.64 -20.13
C ARG A 262 11.86 -0.87 -20.59
N THR A 263 12.55 0.19 -21.03
CA THR A 263 13.96 0.10 -21.44
C THR A 263 14.88 -0.22 -20.26
N LEU A 264 14.66 0.39 -19.10
CA LEU A 264 15.44 0.13 -17.87
C LEU A 264 15.31 -1.30 -17.37
N LEU A 265 14.13 -1.91 -17.52
CA LEU A 265 13.92 -3.33 -17.19
C LEU A 265 14.74 -4.28 -18.08
N GLY A 266 15.15 -3.85 -19.27
CA GLY A 266 16.09 -4.59 -20.12
C GLY A 266 17.57 -4.39 -19.77
N LEU A 267 17.90 -3.41 -18.91
CA LEU A 267 19.28 -3.04 -18.56
C LEU A 267 19.73 -3.64 -17.23
N HIS A 268 21.02 -3.51 -16.90
CA HIS A 268 21.54 -3.95 -15.61
C HIS A 268 20.90 -3.14 -14.46
N GLU A 269 20.63 -3.77 -13.31
CA GLU A 269 19.91 -3.12 -12.20
C GLU A 269 20.56 -1.81 -11.73
N ASN A 270 21.90 -1.76 -11.69
CA ASN A 270 22.64 -0.56 -11.26
C ASN A 270 22.31 0.67 -12.13
N ILE A 271 22.06 0.48 -13.43
CA ILE A 271 21.67 1.56 -14.33
C ILE A 271 20.27 2.08 -13.95
N GLY A 272 19.32 1.18 -13.71
CA GLY A 272 17.97 1.54 -13.24
C GLY A 272 18.00 2.27 -11.89
N LYS A 273 18.77 1.75 -10.93
CA LYS A 273 18.96 2.35 -9.60
C LYS A 273 19.58 3.74 -9.69
N ALA A 274 20.58 3.92 -10.56
CA ALA A 274 21.22 5.21 -10.80
C ALA A 274 20.22 6.23 -11.37
N VAL A 275 19.41 5.83 -12.36
CA VAL A 275 18.39 6.72 -12.95
C VAL A 275 17.33 7.14 -11.94
N TYR A 276 16.77 6.20 -11.18
CA TYR A 276 15.68 6.52 -10.24
C TYR A 276 16.14 7.20 -8.95
N SER A 277 17.39 7.02 -8.54
CA SER A 277 17.97 7.74 -7.39
C SER A 277 18.28 9.21 -7.69
N HIS A 278 18.32 9.63 -8.97
CA HIS A 278 18.73 10.98 -9.38
C HIS A 278 17.67 11.66 -10.25
N SER A 279 16.83 12.50 -9.63
CA SER A 279 15.70 13.17 -10.30
C SER A 279 16.10 14.00 -11.52
N HIS A 280 17.25 14.69 -11.49
CA HIS A 280 17.74 15.46 -12.63
C HIS A 280 18.17 14.58 -13.81
N LEU A 281 18.73 13.39 -13.54
CA LEU A 281 19.07 12.41 -14.57
C LEU A 281 17.81 11.85 -15.21
N LEU A 282 16.82 11.43 -14.42
CA LEU A 282 15.53 10.98 -14.94
C LEU A 282 14.84 12.07 -15.79
N HIS A 283 14.84 13.33 -15.33
CA HIS A 283 14.29 14.46 -16.09
C HIS A 283 15.03 14.67 -17.42
N MET A 284 16.36 14.54 -17.43
CA MET A 284 17.15 14.62 -18.66
C MET A 284 16.71 13.55 -19.66
N LEU A 285 16.49 12.32 -19.21
CA LEU A 285 16.01 11.24 -20.07
C LEU A 285 14.60 11.52 -20.62
N PHE A 286 13.70 12.12 -19.83
CA PHE A 286 12.40 12.57 -20.33
C PHE A 286 12.55 13.59 -21.46
N LYS A 287 13.37 14.62 -21.28
CA LYS A 287 13.61 15.66 -22.30
C LYS A 287 14.24 15.09 -23.57
N ILE A 288 15.19 14.17 -23.44
CA ILE A 288 15.78 13.48 -24.59
C ILE A 288 14.70 12.70 -25.34
N ARG A 289 13.85 11.95 -24.63
CA ARG A 289 12.77 11.15 -25.22
C ARG A 289 11.70 12.00 -25.90
N GLU A 290 11.36 13.15 -25.32
CA GLU A 290 10.44 14.15 -25.85
C GLU A 290 10.98 14.78 -27.15
N GLY A 291 12.22 15.26 -27.14
CA GLY A 291 12.81 15.95 -28.28
C GLY A 291 13.25 15.05 -29.44
N ASN A 292 13.63 13.80 -29.17
CA ASN A 292 14.26 12.91 -30.17
C ASN A 292 13.43 11.67 -30.53
N GLY A 293 12.27 11.47 -29.93
CA GLY A 293 11.32 10.42 -30.30
C GLY A 293 11.74 8.97 -29.97
N SER A 294 12.98 8.69 -29.60
CA SER A 294 13.43 7.39 -29.11
C SER A 294 14.55 7.53 -28.08
N LEU A 295 14.63 6.59 -27.14
CA LEU A 295 15.67 6.56 -26.12
C LEU A 295 16.27 5.14 -26.05
N PRO A 296 17.21 4.81 -26.95
CA PRO A 296 17.78 3.48 -27.01
C PRO A 296 18.64 3.18 -25.78
N SER A 297 18.78 1.90 -25.45
CA SER A 297 19.44 1.43 -24.22
C SER A 297 20.87 1.97 -24.06
N ASN A 298 21.65 2.07 -25.14
CA ASN A 298 23.01 2.62 -25.12
C ASN A 298 23.05 4.11 -24.75
N VAL A 299 22.05 4.90 -25.11
CA VAL A 299 21.97 6.31 -24.72
C VAL A 299 21.75 6.43 -23.21
N ILE A 300 20.86 5.61 -22.63
CA ILE A 300 20.62 5.61 -21.18
C ILE A 300 21.90 5.27 -20.43
N VAL A 301 22.63 4.25 -20.87
CA VAL A 301 23.93 3.86 -20.30
C VAL A 301 24.92 5.03 -20.40
N ASN A 302 25.07 5.64 -21.58
CA ASN A 302 25.94 6.81 -21.75
C ASN A 302 25.56 7.96 -20.83
N CYS A 303 24.26 8.21 -20.63
CA CYS A 303 23.79 9.26 -19.72
C CYS A 303 24.12 8.96 -18.25
N VAL A 304 24.04 7.69 -17.82
CA VAL A 304 24.47 7.27 -16.47
C VAL A 304 25.98 7.43 -16.33
N ASP A 305 26.78 6.90 -17.27
CA ASP A 305 28.24 6.99 -17.23
C ASP A 305 28.74 8.45 -17.21
N LEU A 306 28.08 9.33 -17.98
CA LEU A 306 28.37 10.76 -17.99
C LEU A 306 27.95 11.42 -16.68
N HIS A 307 26.84 11.02 -16.07
CA HIS A 307 26.42 11.53 -14.78
C HIS A 307 27.39 11.12 -13.67
N GLU A 308 27.89 9.88 -13.67
CA GLU A 308 28.87 9.42 -12.68
C GLU A 308 30.19 10.20 -12.77
N GLN A 309 30.62 10.57 -13.98
CA GLN A 309 31.84 11.38 -14.19
C GLN A 309 31.61 12.88 -14.06
N MET A 310 30.38 13.34 -14.31
CA MET A 310 29.98 14.75 -14.28
C MET A 310 28.60 14.89 -13.62
N PRO A 311 28.50 14.82 -12.28
CA PRO A 311 27.21 14.76 -11.57
C PRO A 311 26.24 15.90 -11.89
N HIS A 312 26.75 17.09 -12.22
CA HIS A 312 25.96 18.27 -12.57
C HIS A 312 25.51 18.32 -14.03
N PHE A 313 26.00 17.42 -14.89
CA PHE A 313 25.67 17.42 -16.31
C PHE A 313 24.16 17.37 -16.59
N PRO A 314 23.35 16.52 -15.91
CA PRO A 314 21.90 16.53 -16.12
C PRO A 314 21.24 17.86 -15.77
N VAL A 315 21.69 18.55 -14.72
CA VAL A 315 21.17 19.89 -14.35
C VAL A 315 21.43 20.89 -15.46
N VAL A 316 22.67 20.90 -15.97
CA VAL A 316 23.07 21.77 -17.09
C VAL A 316 22.22 21.46 -18.31
N PHE A 317 22.16 20.20 -18.74
CA PHE A 317 21.36 19.76 -19.88
C PHE A 317 19.91 20.24 -19.78
N ASN A 318 19.30 20.03 -18.61
CA ASN A 318 17.91 20.38 -18.37
C ASN A 318 17.65 21.90 -18.46
N SER A 319 18.67 22.74 -18.23
CA SER A 319 18.58 24.20 -18.33
C SER A 319 18.73 24.74 -19.77
N LEU A 320 19.11 23.91 -20.73
CA LEU A 320 19.35 24.31 -22.11
C LEU A 320 18.02 24.50 -22.87
N SER A 321 18.05 25.35 -23.91
CA SER A 321 16.98 25.41 -24.89
C SER A 321 16.89 24.11 -25.69
N LEU A 322 15.72 23.81 -26.26
CA LEU A 322 15.50 22.59 -27.07
C LEU A 322 16.54 22.41 -28.19
N GLU A 323 16.88 23.49 -28.89
CA GLU A 323 17.90 23.48 -29.95
C GLU A 323 19.28 23.05 -29.41
N LYS A 324 19.68 23.58 -28.26
CA LYS A 324 20.95 23.24 -27.60
C LYS A 324 20.93 21.80 -27.07
N GLN A 325 19.80 21.36 -26.51
CA GLN A 325 19.62 19.97 -26.08
C GLN A 325 19.83 18.98 -27.24
N GLY A 326 19.32 19.28 -28.44
CA GLY A 326 19.53 18.45 -29.63
C GLY A 326 21.01 18.33 -30.04
N ARG A 327 21.77 19.44 -29.94
CA ARG A 327 23.22 19.42 -30.19
C ARG A 327 23.97 18.58 -29.16
N VAL A 328 23.67 18.78 -27.87
CA VAL A 328 24.29 18.00 -26.78
C VAL A 328 23.93 16.53 -26.87
N PHE A 329 22.69 16.20 -27.23
CA PHE A 329 22.26 14.82 -27.46
C PHE A 329 23.09 14.12 -28.54
N SER A 330 23.44 14.82 -29.61
CA SER A 330 24.35 14.29 -30.64
C SER A 330 25.75 13.99 -30.08
N CYS A 331 26.22 14.76 -29.10
CA CYS A 331 27.47 14.45 -28.39
C CYS A 331 27.33 13.19 -27.52
N ILE A 332 26.20 13.03 -26.81
CA ILE A 332 25.90 11.85 -25.97
C ILE A 332 25.86 10.57 -26.82
N LEU A 333 25.27 10.64 -28.01
CA LEU A 333 25.24 9.51 -28.95
C LEU A 333 26.65 9.03 -29.35
N ASN A 334 27.60 9.96 -29.44
CA ASN A 334 28.98 9.69 -29.87
C ASN A 334 29.97 9.47 -28.72
N TYR A 335 29.51 9.47 -27.46
CA TYR A 335 30.37 9.41 -26.28
C TYR A 335 31.28 8.17 -26.26
N ASN A 336 30.75 6.98 -26.57
CA ASN A 336 31.48 5.70 -26.66
C ASN A 336 32.46 5.46 -25.49
N GLY A 337 32.17 5.95 -24.28
CA GLY A 337 33.03 5.81 -23.11
C GLY A 337 34.23 6.77 -23.03
N ASN A 338 34.42 7.68 -24.00
CA ASN A 338 35.57 8.59 -24.04
C ASN A 338 35.19 10.02 -23.63
N ILE A 339 35.40 10.33 -22.34
CA ILE A 339 35.07 11.63 -21.76
C ILE A 339 35.79 12.81 -22.42
N LYS A 340 37.05 12.63 -22.84
CA LYS A 340 37.83 13.71 -23.49
C LYS A 340 37.25 14.04 -24.87
N ALA A 341 36.90 13.01 -25.64
CA ALA A 341 36.26 13.20 -26.95
C ALA A 341 34.87 13.84 -26.82
N PHE A 342 34.11 13.44 -25.80
CA PHE A 342 32.82 14.04 -25.49
C PHE A 342 32.94 15.52 -25.11
N LEU A 343 33.84 15.89 -24.20
CA LEU A 343 34.05 17.28 -23.80
C LEU A 343 34.48 18.16 -24.99
N ASN A 344 35.34 17.64 -25.87
CA ASN A 344 35.70 18.34 -27.11
C ASN A 344 34.49 18.54 -28.04
N SER A 345 33.66 17.50 -28.19
CA SER A 345 32.43 17.59 -29.00
C SER A 345 31.43 18.57 -28.40
N LEU A 346 31.30 18.58 -27.07
CA LEU A 346 30.42 19.48 -26.33
C LEU A 346 30.83 20.94 -26.50
N ARG A 347 32.14 21.23 -26.42
CA ARG A 347 32.72 22.57 -26.69
C ARG A 347 32.44 23.07 -28.10
N LEU A 348 32.51 22.18 -29.08
CA LEU A 348 32.19 22.52 -30.48
C LEU A 348 30.69 22.74 -30.68
N ALA A 349 29.86 21.96 -29.98
CA ALA A 349 28.40 22.06 -30.06
C ALA A 349 27.85 23.33 -29.40
N ASP A 350 28.47 23.81 -28.32
CA ASP A 350 28.18 25.08 -27.69
C ASP A 350 29.37 25.56 -26.84
N PRO A 351 30.12 26.57 -27.31
CA PRO A 351 31.28 27.08 -26.58
C PRO A 351 30.94 27.64 -25.18
N GLY A 352 29.71 28.07 -24.94
CA GLY A 352 29.25 28.59 -23.64
C GLY A 352 28.81 27.51 -22.63
N LEU A 353 28.78 26.24 -23.05
CA LEU A 353 28.48 25.11 -22.16
C LEU A 353 29.69 24.70 -21.32
N ASP A 354 30.91 24.85 -21.86
CA ASP A 354 32.15 24.58 -21.15
C ASP A 354 32.29 25.49 -19.94
N SER A 355 32.07 26.80 -20.10
CA SER A 355 32.14 27.76 -18.98
C SER A 355 31.06 27.49 -17.93
N ARG A 356 29.84 27.10 -18.30
CA ARG A 356 28.77 26.75 -17.35
C ARG A 356 29.05 25.48 -16.55
N ILE A 357 29.58 24.45 -17.21
CA ILE A 357 29.99 23.20 -16.56
C ILE A 357 31.17 23.47 -15.64
N PHE A 358 32.15 24.26 -16.10
CA PHE A 358 33.31 24.67 -15.31
C PHE A 358 32.89 25.54 -14.10
N GLU A 359 31.97 26.49 -14.27
CA GLU A 359 31.41 27.31 -13.19
C GLU A 359 30.66 26.47 -12.15
N LEU A 360 29.96 25.41 -12.54
CA LEU A 360 29.29 24.50 -11.60
C LEU A 360 30.27 23.58 -10.88
N ILE A 361 31.31 23.09 -11.57
CA ILE A 361 32.36 22.25 -10.97
C ILE A 361 33.24 23.08 -10.00
N TYR A 362 33.65 24.28 -10.40
CA TYR A 362 34.57 25.12 -9.63
C TYR A 362 33.89 26.12 -8.69
N GLY A 363 32.66 26.55 -8.98
CA GLY A 363 31.87 27.40 -8.08
C GLY A 363 31.49 26.68 -6.79
N GLN A 364 31.27 25.36 -6.85
CA GLN A 364 31.06 24.52 -5.68
C GLN A 364 32.40 24.27 -4.94
N ALA A 365 33.46 23.91 -5.66
CA ALA A 365 34.78 23.69 -5.08
C ALA A 365 35.37 24.94 -4.40
N ALA A 366 35.19 26.13 -4.99
CA ALA A 366 35.63 27.40 -4.40
C ALA A 366 34.74 27.85 -3.22
N HIS A 367 33.45 27.50 -3.21
CA HIS A 367 32.57 27.73 -2.05
C HIS A 367 32.93 26.81 -0.89
N ASP A 368 33.16 25.52 -1.17
CA ASP A 368 33.52 24.52 -0.16
C ASP A 368 34.94 24.76 0.38
N GLN A 369 35.89 25.16 -0.47
CA GLN A 369 37.27 25.48 -0.08
C GLN A 369 37.39 26.83 0.66
N ALA A 370 36.56 27.84 0.34
CA ALA A 370 36.49 29.10 1.08
C ALA A 370 35.79 28.97 2.45
N ILE A 371 34.93 27.96 2.63
CA ILE A 371 34.34 27.61 3.91
C ILE A 371 35.32 26.76 4.75
N ALA A 372 36.05 25.82 4.13
CA ALA A 372 37.09 25.03 4.80
C ALA A 372 38.27 25.88 5.29
N SER A 373 38.64 26.96 4.59
CA SER A 373 39.76 27.84 4.97
C SER A 373 39.56 28.71 6.22
N LYS A 374 38.42 28.61 6.92
CA LYS A 374 38.14 29.35 8.17
C LYS A 374 38.19 28.50 9.44
N MET A 375 38.16 27.17 9.32
CA MET A 375 38.09 26.26 10.46
C MET A 375 39.50 25.77 10.80
N SER A 376 39.97 26.05 12.01
CA SER A 376 41.27 25.53 12.47
C SER A 376 41.19 24.03 12.79
N VAL A 377 42.34 23.34 12.82
CA VAL A 377 42.43 21.91 13.21
C VAL A 377 41.74 21.67 14.57
N ASP A 378 41.97 22.53 15.56
CA ASP A 378 41.36 22.45 16.89
C ASP A 378 39.83 22.64 16.86
N GLU A 379 39.30 23.39 15.89
CA GLU A 379 37.86 23.57 15.69
C GLU A 379 37.24 22.38 14.97
N ALA A 380 37.97 21.77 14.03
CA ALA A 380 37.56 20.55 13.34
C ALA A 380 37.47 19.36 14.31
N GLU A 381 38.48 19.17 15.17
CA GLU A 381 38.45 18.14 16.21
C GLU A 381 37.28 18.35 17.19
N ARG A 382 37.06 19.59 17.64
CA ARG A 382 35.91 19.94 18.49
C ARG A 382 34.58 19.68 17.80
N ALA A 383 34.47 20.00 16.51
CA ALA A 383 33.26 19.75 15.73
C ALA A 383 32.92 18.26 15.63
N ILE A 384 33.92 17.38 15.45
CA ILE A 384 33.72 15.92 15.45
C ILE A 384 33.23 15.46 16.83
N ILE A 385 33.86 15.95 17.91
CA ILE A 385 33.47 15.59 19.29
C ILE A 385 32.04 16.08 19.60
N GLU A 386 31.67 17.28 19.19
CA GLU A 386 30.32 17.82 19.35
C GLU A 386 29.30 17.00 18.57
N CYS A 387 29.58 16.66 17.31
CA CYS A 387 28.70 15.82 16.51
C CYS A 387 28.51 14.43 17.13
N ALA A 388 29.57 13.82 17.69
CA ALA A 388 29.46 12.57 18.43
C ALA A 388 28.56 12.69 19.68
N LYS A 389 28.60 13.84 20.39
CA LYS A 389 27.70 14.13 21.52
C LYS A 389 26.25 14.30 21.07
N GLU A 390 26.01 14.98 19.94
CA GLU A 390 24.68 15.15 19.36
C GLU A 390 24.09 13.80 18.93
N ILE A 391 24.88 12.93 18.31
CA ILE A 391 24.50 11.54 18.01
C ILE A 391 24.11 10.78 19.29
N ALA A 392 24.90 10.91 20.35
CA ALA A 392 24.60 10.26 21.63
C ALA A 392 23.28 10.80 22.25
N ALA A 393 23.02 12.10 22.09
CA ALA A 393 21.83 12.79 22.58
C ALA A 393 20.60 12.65 21.66
N PHE A 394 20.74 12.03 20.49
CA PHE A 394 19.65 11.89 19.50
C PHE A 394 18.39 11.28 20.16
N PRO A 395 17.19 11.85 19.94
CA PRO A 395 16.00 11.41 20.64
C PRO A 395 15.62 9.97 20.24
N VAL A 396 15.24 9.16 21.24
CA VAL A 396 14.73 7.80 21.06
C VAL A 396 13.52 7.63 21.95
N SER A 397 12.35 7.41 21.36
CA SER A 397 11.11 7.18 22.11
C SER A 397 10.14 6.33 21.30
N PHE A 398 9.61 5.29 21.94
CA PHE A 398 8.59 4.39 21.38
C PHE A 398 7.29 4.42 22.20
N LYS A 399 7.12 5.43 23.08
CA LYS A 399 6.00 5.48 24.04
C LYS A 399 4.63 5.56 23.37
N GLU A 400 4.56 6.19 22.20
CA GLU A 400 3.32 6.39 21.45
C GLU A 400 2.95 5.19 20.57
N ASP A 401 3.88 4.25 20.39
CA ASP A 401 3.66 3.05 19.59
C ASP A 401 2.87 2.01 20.41
N ILE A 402 1.60 1.84 20.04
CA ILE A 402 0.68 0.89 20.67
C ILE A 402 0.57 -0.44 19.92
N PHE A 403 1.16 -0.54 18.73
CA PHE A 403 1.14 -1.75 17.89
C PHE A 403 2.56 -2.24 17.57
N HIS A 404 2.73 -3.56 17.46
CA HIS A 404 4.02 -4.19 17.14
C HIS A 404 4.66 -3.65 15.85
N GLU A 405 3.86 -3.55 14.77
CA GLU A 405 4.33 -3.07 13.47
C GLU A 405 4.83 -1.61 13.53
N ASN A 406 4.17 -0.77 14.34
CA ASN A 406 4.57 0.62 14.54
C ASN A 406 5.94 0.70 15.20
N VAL A 407 6.22 -0.14 16.21
CA VAL A 407 7.54 -0.16 16.88
C VAL A 407 8.65 -0.55 15.89
N ALA A 408 8.42 -1.58 15.07
CA ALA A 408 9.40 -2.03 14.08
C ALA A 408 9.66 -0.99 12.99
N SER A 409 8.59 -0.41 12.42
CA SER A 409 8.68 0.64 11.40
C SER A 409 9.33 1.92 11.95
N HIS A 410 8.90 2.37 13.14
CA HIS A 410 9.44 3.55 13.80
C HIS A 410 10.92 3.37 14.16
N SER A 411 11.34 2.17 14.56
CA SER A 411 12.76 1.87 14.83
C SER A 411 13.62 2.05 13.58
N GLN A 412 13.17 1.53 12.44
CA GLN A 412 13.85 1.73 11.16
C GLN A 412 13.88 3.20 10.75
N LYS A 413 12.77 3.93 10.96
CA LYS A 413 12.67 5.36 10.71
C LYS A 413 13.68 6.17 11.54
N ILE A 414 13.76 5.95 12.85
CA ILE A 414 14.72 6.65 13.73
C ILE A 414 16.17 6.34 13.31
N VAL A 415 16.47 5.08 12.92
CA VAL A 415 17.81 4.73 12.41
C VAL A 415 18.12 5.47 11.10
N LYS A 416 17.14 5.59 10.20
CA LYS A 416 17.30 6.35 8.96
C LYS A 416 17.51 7.84 9.24
N GLU A 417 16.70 8.44 10.09
CA GLU A 417 16.82 9.85 10.51
C GLU A 417 18.17 10.12 11.19
N LEU A 418 18.67 9.18 12.01
CA LEU A 418 20.01 9.26 12.60
C LEU A 418 21.11 9.29 11.52
N LEU A 419 21.01 8.44 10.51
CA LEU A 419 22.00 8.41 9.42
C LEU A 419 21.91 9.66 8.55
N GLU A 420 20.69 10.12 8.24
CA GLU A 420 20.48 11.37 7.52
C GLU A 420 21.00 12.58 8.28
N PHE A 421 20.84 12.61 9.61
CA PHE A 421 21.43 13.64 10.47
C PHE A 421 22.95 13.71 10.32
N VAL A 422 23.64 12.56 10.27
CA VAL A 422 25.09 12.50 10.09
C VAL A 422 25.49 12.91 8.67
N ILE A 423 24.81 12.36 7.64
CA ILE A 423 25.11 12.61 6.22
C ILE A 423 24.94 14.09 5.85
N HIS A 424 23.95 14.77 6.42
CA HIS A 424 23.68 16.19 6.12
C HIS A 424 24.41 17.16 7.05
N SER A 425 25.30 16.68 7.93
CA SER A 425 26.05 17.53 8.85
C SER A 425 27.17 18.26 8.13
N LYS A 426 26.86 19.45 7.60
CA LYS A 426 27.85 20.34 6.94
C LYS A 426 29.07 20.62 7.81
N LYS A 427 28.88 20.73 9.12
CA LYS A 427 29.96 20.99 10.09
C LYS A 427 30.89 19.78 10.23
N LEU A 428 30.35 18.57 10.19
CA LEU A 428 31.13 17.34 10.19
C LEU A 428 31.91 17.17 8.88
N ASP A 429 31.28 17.46 7.74
CA ASP A 429 31.96 17.37 6.44
C ASP A 429 33.11 18.36 6.30
N GLN A 430 32.95 19.58 6.78
CA GLN A 430 34.02 20.58 6.85
C GLN A 430 35.16 20.11 7.76
N ALA A 431 34.84 19.57 8.93
CA ALA A 431 35.84 19.05 9.86
C ALA A 431 36.63 17.87 9.27
N LYS A 432 35.97 16.96 8.54
CA LYS A 432 36.62 15.86 7.82
C LYS A 432 37.59 16.37 6.75
N GLN A 433 37.21 17.40 5.99
CA GLN A 433 38.06 18.00 4.98
C GLN A 433 39.30 18.67 5.59
N VAL A 434 39.16 19.37 6.71
CA VAL A 434 40.30 20.03 7.40
C VAL A 434 41.30 19.02 7.97
N LEU A 435 40.81 17.85 8.40
CA LEU A 435 41.63 16.78 8.97
C LEU A 435 42.07 15.72 7.94
N ASP A 436 41.90 16.01 6.64
CA ASP A 436 42.28 15.13 5.53
C ASP A 436 41.68 13.71 5.58
N PHE A 437 40.45 13.55 6.10
CA PHE A 437 39.74 12.27 6.02
C PHE A 437 39.32 11.99 4.56
N PRO A 438 39.48 10.74 4.06
CA PRO A 438 39.01 10.37 2.73
C PRO A 438 37.51 10.58 2.54
N VAL A 439 37.11 11.02 1.35
CA VAL A 439 35.69 11.17 0.99
C VAL A 439 34.94 9.85 1.21
N GLY A 440 33.85 9.91 1.97
CA GLY A 440 33.04 8.75 2.32
C GLY A 440 33.53 7.93 3.52
N GLN A 441 34.60 8.35 4.21
CA GLN A 441 35.02 7.75 5.48
C GLN A 441 34.68 8.65 6.67
N ASP A 442 34.02 8.07 7.67
CA ASP A 442 33.74 8.74 8.94
C ASP A 442 34.86 8.50 9.97
N PRO A 443 35.18 9.49 10.81
CA PRO A 443 36.08 9.27 11.95
C PRO A 443 35.58 8.14 12.85
N GLN A 444 36.50 7.36 13.41
CA GLN A 444 36.19 6.22 14.30
C GLN A 444 35.22 6.60 15.44
N VAL A 445 35.40 7.79 16.04
CA VAL A 445 34.54 8.31 17.11
C VAL A 445 33.08 8.48 16.66
N ILE A 446 32.85 8.88 15.41
CA ILE A 446 31.51 9.03 14.82
C ILE A 446 30.90 7.64 14.58
N LEU A 447 31.68 6.71 14.00
CA LEU A 447 31.23 5.33 13.77
C LEU A 447 30.82 4.63 15.08
N GLU A 448 31.61 4.80 16.14
CA GLU A 448 31.31 4.28 17.48
C GLU A 448 30.04 4.90 18.06
N ALA A 449 29.88 6.22 17.94
CA ALA A 449 28.68 6.92 18.40
C ALA A 449 27.43 6.44 17.66
N ILE A 450 27.49 6.27 16.33
CA ILE A 450 26.39 5.74 15.51
C ILE A 450 26.03 4.32 15.95
N ASN A 451 27.02 3.44 16.08
CA ASN A 451 26.79 2.04 16.45
C ASN A 451 26.18 1.93 17.85
N LYS A 452 26.71 2.70 18.82
CA LYS A 452 26.17 2.75 20.17
C LYS A 452 24.73 3.26 20.18
N LYS A 453 24.42 4.26 19.36
CA LYS A 453 23.06 4.81 19.29
C LYS A 453 22.08 3.87 18.59
N LYS A 454 22.48 3.21 17.50
CA LYS A 454 21.70 2.14 16.85
C LYS A 454 21.37 1.01 17.83
N GLN A 455 22.33 0.62 18.66
CA GLN A 455 22.10 -0.37 19.70
C GLN A 455 21.08 0.11 20.74
N ALA A 456 21.19 1.35 21.22
CA ALA A 456 20.22 1.93 22.15
C ALA A 456 18.80 2.03 21.54
N ILE A 457 18.68 2.35 20.26
CA ILE A 457 17.39 2.34 19.53
C ILE A 457 16.80 0.94 19.54
N LYS A 458 17.61 -0.08 19.23
CA LYS A 458 17.19 -1.49 19.22
C LYS A 458 16.73 -1.96 20.59
N GLU A 459 17.49 -1.64 21.65
CA GLU A 459 17.15 -2.00 23.04
C GLU A 459 15.85 -1.32 23.50
N SER A 460 15.66 -0.04 23.14
CA SER A 460 14.43 0.67 23.49
C SER A 460 13.22 0.16 22.71
N ALA A 461 13.38 -0.22 21.44
CA ALA A 461 12.33 -0.85 20.65
C ALA A 461 11.95 -2.22 21.23
N GLN A 462 12.94 -3.04 21.58
CA GLN A 462 12.70 -4.34 22.20
C GLN A 462 11.96 -4.21 23.54
N THR A 463 12.41 -3.29 24.40
CA THR A 463 11.73 -3.00 25.67
C THR A 463 10.25 -2.69 25.46
N ARG A 464 9.92 -1.89 24.44
CA ARG A 464 8.53 -1.56 24.12
C ARG A 464 7.75 -2.77 23.61
N LEU A 465 8.35 -3.61 22.77
CA LEU A 465 7.73 -4.86 22.31
C LEU A 465 7.40 -5.78 23.48
N ASP A 466 8.30 -5.90 24.44
CA ASP A 466 8.09 -6.72 25.64
C ASP A 466 6.94 -6.17 26.50
N GLU A 467 6.82 -4.85 26.64
CA GLU A 467 5.68 -4.20 27.31
C GLU A 467 4.34 -4.48 26.60
N LEU A 468 4.31 -4.37 25.28
CA LEU A 468 3.13 -4.64 24.47
C LEU A 468 2.72 -6.12 24.56
N GLN A 469 3.68 -7.05 24.51
CA GLN A 469 3.44 -8.46 24.69
C GLN A 469 2.82 -8.75 26.06
N LYS A 470 3.40 -8.18 27.12
CA LYS A 470 2.87 -8.32 28.47
C LYS A 470 1.44 -7.80 28.59
N GLY A 471 1.16 -6.61 28.04
CA GLY A 471 -0.18 -6.03 28.04
C GLY A 471 -1.21 -6.89 27.29
N GLU A 472 -0.83 -7.48 26.16
CA GLU A 472 -1.72 -8.39 25.41
C GLU A 472 -2.01 -9.67 26.21
N VAL A 473 -0.99 -10.27 26.84
CA VAL A 473 -1.16 -11.45 27.70
C VAL A 473 -2.12 -11.15 28.84
N GLU A 474 -1.91 -10.04 29.57
CA GLU A 474 -2.78 -9.64 30.69
C GLU A 474 -4.23 -9.40 30.23
N SER A 475 -4.42 -8.74 29.08
CA SER A 475 -5.74 -8.53 28.50
C SER A 475 -6.44 -9.85 28.17
N ARG A 476 -5.73 -10.80 27.55
CA ARG A 476 -6.30 -12.11 27.18
C ARG A 476 -6.66 -12.95 28.40
N ILE A 477 -5.79 -12.97 29.40
CA ILE A 477 -6.07 -13.68 30.67
C ILE A 477 -7.33 -13.12 31.31
N LYS A 478 -7.49 -11.79 31.31
CA LYS A 478 -8.69 -11.14 31.82
C LYS A 478 -9.93 -11.54 31.02
N GLU A 479 -9.90 -11.47 29.69
CA GLU A 479 -11.02 -11.89 28.83
C GLU A 479 -11.44 -13.34 29.10
N ILE A 480 -10.50 -14.27 29.27
CA ILE A 480 -10.78 -15.67 29.58
C ILE A 480 -11.41 -15.82 30.98
N ASN A 481 -10.90 -15.09 31.97
CA ASN A 481 -11.43 -15.14 33.33
C ASN A 481 -12.82 -14.50 33.46
N ASP A 482 -13.14 -13.54 32.59
CA ASP A 482 -14.43 -12.86 32.54
C ASP A 482 -15.55 -13.71 31.88
N ILE A 483 -15.21 -14.87 31.29
CA ILE A 483 -16.21 -15.84 30.79
C ILE A 483 -17.11 -16.28 31.96
N LYS A 484 -18.39 -15.94 31.87
CA LYS A 484 -19.39 -16.28 32.89
C LYS A 484 -19.84 -17.73 32.73
N ILE A 485 -19.18 -18.63 33.44
CA ILE A 485 -19.56 -20.05 33.50
C ILE A 485 -20.75 -20.19 34.47
N SER A 486 -21.97 -20.29 33.95
CA SER A 486 -23.18 -20.49 34.77
C SER A 486 -24.22 -21.34 34.08
N PHE A 487 -24.44 -22.55 34.59
CA PHE A 487 -25.52 -23.43 34.16
C PHE A 487 -26.75 -23.18 35.04
N GLY A 488 -27.49 -22.13 34.70
CA GLY A 488 -28.61 -21.63 35.49
C GLY A 488 -29.75 -22.63 35.66
N VAL A 489 -30.60 -22.38 36.67
CA VAL A 489 -31.76 -23.23 37.02
C VAL A 489 -32.81 -23.32 35.90
N HIS A 490 -32.70 -22.43 34.90
CA HIS A 490 -33.60 -22.40 33.75
C HIS A 490 -33.30 -23.49 32.70
N LEU A 491 -32.12 -24.13 32.75
CA LEU A 491 -31.78 -25.28 31.92
C LEU A 491 -32.47 -26.52 32.50
N LYS A 492 -33.53 -26.99 31.84
CA LYS A 492 -34.41 -28.06 32.36
C LYS A 492 -34.09 -29.43 31.80
N HIS A 493 -33.46 -29.48 30.64
CA HIS A 493 -33.14 -30.72 29.95
C HIS A 493 -31.62 -30.91 29.83
N PRO A 494 -31.12 -32.17 29.85
CA PRO A 494 -29.70 -32.46 29.63
C PRO A 494 -29.17 -31.88 28.31
N VAL A 495 -30.02 -31.84 27.27
CA VAL A 495 -29.67 -31.26 25.96
C VAL A 495 -29.36 -29.77 26.08
N ASP A 496 -30.10 -29.01 26.90
CA ASP A 496 -29.86 -27.57 27.10
C ASP A 496 -28.50 -27.31 27.77
N VAL A 497 -28.12 -28.18 28.73
CA VAL A 497 -26.80 -28.15 29.38
C VAL A 497 -25.69 -28.43 28.37
N GLN A 498 -25.87 -29.42 27.50
CA GLN A 498 -24.88 -29.76 26.48
C GLN A 498 -24.70 -28.64 25.45
N ILE A 499 -25.79 -28.00 25.02
CA ILE A 499 -25.73 -26.85 24.10
C ILE A 499 -24.97 -25.69 24.74
N HIS A 500 -25.33 -25.31 25.97
CA HIS A 500 -24.67 -24.18 26.65
C HIS A 500 -23.18 -24.45 26.92
N ARG A 501 -22.82 -25.69 27.24
CA ARG A 501 -21.42 -26.11 27.35
C ARG A 501 -20.66 -25.85 26.04
N LEU A 502 -21.19 -26.31 24.91
CA LEU A 502 -20.55 -26.13 23.60
C LEU A 502 -20.44 -24.66 23.20
N GLU A 503 -21.40 -23.81 23.60
CA GLU A 503 -21.32 -22.36 23.39
C GLU A 503 -20.14 -21.74 24.15
N LEU A 504 -19.95 -22.11 25.42
CA LEU A 504 -18.82 -21.65 26.24
C LEU A 504 -17.47 -22.18 25.71
N GLU A 505 -17.42 -23.44 25.25
CA GLU A 505 -16.24 -24.02 24.61
C GLU A 505 -15.90 -23.28 23.30
N LEU A 506 -16.90 -22.92 22.50
CA LEU A 506 -16.70 -22.13 21.28
C LEU A 506 -16.19 -20.73 21.58
N GLU A 507 -16.68 -20.08 22.64
CA GLU A 507 -16.18 -18.77 23.10
C GLU A 507 -14.71 -18.85 23.52
N LEU A 508 -14.34 -19.90 24.28
CA LEU A 508 -12.96 -20.16 24.69
C LEU A 508 -12.04 -20.45 23.49
N ILE A 509 -12.51 -21.23 22.51
CA ILE A 509 -11.78 -21.50 21.25
C ILE A 509 -11.53 -20.21 20.47
N LYS A 510 -12.52 -19.31 20.38
CA LYS A 510 -12.36 -18.01 19.72
C LYS A 510 -11.27 -17.17 20.38
N LEU A 511 -11.22 -17.12 21.71
CA LEU A 511 -10.17 -16.40 22.43
C LEU A 511 -8.80 -17.05 22.24
N ARG A 512 -8.72 -18.38 22.24
CA ARG A 512 -7.48 -19.15 22.01
C ARG A 512 -6.94 -18.97 20.59
N GLN A 513 -7.81 -18.93 19.59
CA GLN A 513 -7.45 -18.80 18.17
C GLN A 513 -7.32 -17.35 17.70
N ARG A 514 -7.61 -16.37 18.56
CA ARG A 514 -7.46 -14.95 18.23
C ARG A 514 -6.02 -14.67 17.83
N ARG A 515 -5.84 -14.20 16.59
CA ARG A 515 -4.51 -13.85 16.04
C ARG A 515 -3.78 -12.91 17.00
N SER A 516 -2.50 -13.20 17.22
CA SER A 516 -1.58 -12.44 18.06
C SER A 516 -0.35 -12.11 17.24
N TRP A 517 0.22 -10.93 17.47
CA TRP A 517 1.54 -10.60 16.92
C TRP A 517 2.67 -11.29 17.68
N PHE A 518 2.43 -11.62 18.94
CA PHE A 518 3.38 -12.32 19.78
C PHE A 518 3.05 -13.81 19.86
N ASN A 519 4.08 -14.65 19.98
CA ASN A 519 3.89 -16.07 20.29
C ASN A 519 3.51 -16.26 21.77
N ILE A 520 2.27 -15.92 22.11
CA ILE A 520 1.72 -16.00 23.47
C ILE A 520 0.84 -17.23 23.67
N GLN A 521 0.68 -18.06 22.64
CA GLN A 521 -0.13 -19.27 22.73
C GLN A 521 0.32 -20.20 23.89
N PRO A 522 1.63 -20.42 24.13
CA PRO A 522 2.07 -21.20 25.30
C PRO A 522 1.69 -20.56 26.64
N LEU A 523 1.68 -19.22 26.71
CA LEU A 523 1.38 -18.46 27.93
C LEU A 523 -0.11 -18.45 28.27
N ILE A 524 -0.97 -18.52 27.25
CA ILE A 524 -2.43 -18.51 27.41
C ILE A 524 -3.00 -19.92 27.56
N GLN A 525 -2.25 -20.95 27.14
CA GLN A 525 -2.71 -22.34 27.13
C GLN A 525 -3.19 -22.84 28.50
N GLU A 526 -2.41 -22.62 29.56
CA GLU A 526 -2.74 -23.04 30.92
C GLU A 526 -4.04 -22.40 31.43
N VAL A 527 -4.25 -21.13 31.12
CA VAL A 527 -5.47 -20.39 31.53
C VAL A 527 -6.70 -20.91 30.79
N CYS A 528 -6.55 -21.22 29.50
CA CYS A 528 -7.62 -21.87 28.73
C CYS A 528 -7.96 -23.26 29.29
N ASP A 529 -6.96 -24.08 29.60
CA ASP A 529 -7.19 -25.43 30.12
C ASP A 529 -7.89 -25.40 31.49
N ASN A 530 -7.51 -24.46 32.35
CA ASN A 530 -8.20 -24.21 33.63
C ASN A 530 -9.66 -23.74 33.44
N CYS A 531 -9.92 -22.89 32.45
CA CYS A 531 -11.27 -22.44 32.13
C CYS A 531 -12.14 -23.59 31.59
N GLN A 532 -11.59 -24.41 30.69
CA GLN A 532 -12.23 -25.60 30.15
C GLN A 532 -12.63 -26.58 31.26
N MET A 533 -11.71 -26.88 32.19
CA MET A 533 -12.00 -27.75 33.34
C MET A 533 -13.15 -27.21 34.20
N ARG A 534 -13.24 -25.89 34.40
CA ARG A 534 -14.36 -25.26 35.13
C ARG A 534 -15.69 -25.40 34.39
N ILE A 535 -15.68 -25.25 33.06
CA ILE A 535 -16.86 -25.47 32.21
C ILE A 535 -17.36 -26.91 32.38
N ASP A 536 -16.46 -27.89 32.27
CA ASP A 536 -16.78 -29.32 32.38
C ASP A 536 -17.36 -29.68 33.76
N LEU A 537 -16.74 -29.21 34.84
CA LEU A 537 -17.20 -29.45 36.22
C LEU A 537 -18.60 -28.85 36.49
N GLU A 538 -18.88 -27.64 36.01
CA GLU A 538 -20.19 -27.02 36.20
C GLU A 538 -21.28 -27.68 35.35
N ALA A 539 -20.94 -28.13 34.13
CA ALA A 539 -21.84 -28.93 33.30
C ALA A 539 -22.20 -30.26 34.01
N GLU A 540 -21.23 -30.97 34.55
CA GLU A 540 -21.44 -32.22 35.30
C GLU A 540 -22.34 -32.03 36.53
N ARG A 541 -22.12 -30.94 37.28
CA ARG A 541 -22.99 -30.53 38.39
C ARG A 541 -24.41 -30.27 37.92
N ALA A 542 -24.59 -29.60 36.78
CA ALA A 542 -25.90 -29.33 36.20
C ALA A 542 -26.63 -30.62 35.78
N PHE A 543 -25.94 -31.54 35.09
CA PHE A 543 -26.49 -32.85 34.76
C PHE A 543 -26.96 -33.61 36.01
N SER A 544 -26.11 -33.67 37.04
CA SER A 544 -26.45 -34.32 38.32
C SER A 544 -27.69 -33.71 39.00
N ARG A 545 -27.90 -32.39 38.88
CA ARG A 545 -29.10 -31.74 39.43
C ARG A 545 -30.37 -32.15 38.68
N ILE A 546 -30.30 -32.23 37.34
CA ILE A 546 -31.42 -32.61 36.49
C ILE A 546 -31.81 -34.08 36.72
N GLU A 547 -30.83 -34.98 36.87
CA GLU A 547 -31.07 -36.39 37.17
C GLU A 547 -31.71 -36.63 38.54
N ARG A 548 -31.29 -35.88 39.57
CA ARG A 548 -31.92 -35.95 40.91
C ARG A 548 -33.36 -35.44 40.90
N ASN A 549 -33.64 -34.39 40.13
CA ASN A 549 -35.00 -33.83 40.02
C ASN A 549 -35.94 -34.76 39.23
N SER A 550 -35.45 -35.45 38.21
CA SER A 550 -36.24 -36.42 37.42
C SER A 550 -36.50 -37.73 38.17
N SER A 551 -35.54 -38.21 38.96
CA SER A 551 -35.72 -39.40 39.82
C SER A 551 -36.65 -39.18 41.02
N GLY A 552 -36.73 -37.96 41.55
CA GLY A 552 -37.70 -37.58 42.60
C GLY A 552 -39.16 -37.64 42.16
N LEU A 553 -39.44 -37.38 40.87
CA LEU A 553 -40.79 -37.44 40.28
C LEU A 553 -41.31 -38.87 40.10
N HIS A 554 -40.44 -39.87 39.97
CA HIS A 554 -40.83 -41.28 39.89
C HIS A 554 -41.25 -41.89 41.25
N ARG A 555 -41.00 -41.21 42.39
CA ARG A 555 -41.40 -41.70 43.73
C ARG A 555 -42.81 -41.29 44.17
N PHE A 556 -43.53 -40.46 43.41
CA PHE A 556 -44.90 -40.01 43.75
C PHE A 556 -46.00 -40.53 42.79
N GLY A 557 -45.68 -41.51 41.94
CA GLY A 557 -46.59 -42.05 40.93
C GLY A 557 -46.89 -43.55 41.07
N SER A 558 -47.15 -44.05 42.29
CA SER A 558 -47.80 -45.35 42.49
C SER A 558 -49.20 -45.12 43.08
N PHE A 559 -50.13 -44.68 42.24
CA PHE A 559 -51.55 -44.82 42.49
C PHE A 559 -52.13 -45.90 41.57
N ALA A 560 -53.02 -46.69 42.16
CA ALA A 560 -53.47 -48.01 41.77
C ALA A 560 -53.88 -48.18 40.29
N ALA A 561 -53.29 -49.19 39.65
CA ALA A 561 -53.82 -49.79 38.43
C ALA A 561 -55.12 -50.52 38.74
N THR A 562 -56.24 -50.01 38.24
CA THR A 562 -57.48 -50.79 38.09
C THR A 562 -57.39 -51.56 36.77
N LYS A 563 -57.52 -52.88 36.89
CA LYS A 563 -57.62 -53.82 35.78
C LYS A 563 -58.81 -53.48 34.89
N THR A 564 -58.59 -53.44 33.59
CA THR A 564 -59.60 -53.89 32.62
C THR A 564 -58.89 -54.47 31.41
N ASP A 565 -59.11 -55.77 31.23
CA ASP A 565 -58.70 -56.60 30.11
C ASP A 565 -59.38 -56.13 28.82
N VAL A 566 -58.61 -55.91 27.74
CA VAL A 566 -59.10 -56.14 26.37
C VAL A 566 -57.99 -56.73 25.51
N VAL A 567 -58.11 -58.05 25.36
CA VAL A 567 -57.81 -58.93 24.22
C VAL A 567 -57.01 -58.36 23.03
N VAL A 568 -55.88 -59.04 22.84
CA VAL A 568 -54.99 -59.08 21.68
C VAL A 568 -55.72 -59.50 20.40
N SER A 569 -55.51 -58.77 19.31
CA SER A 569 -55.53 -59.34 17.96
C SER A 569 -54.35 -58.80 17.17
N THR A 570 -53.41 -59.68 16.92
CA THR A 570 -52.24 -59.53 16.06
C THR A 570 -52.65 -59.64 14.60
N LYS A 571 -52.21 -58.69 13.77
CA LYS A 571 -51.83 -59.00 12.39
C LYS A 571 -50.72 -58.06 11.93
N ALA A 572 -49.57 -58.68 11.75
CA ALA A 572 -48.43 -58.15 11.02
C ALA A 572 -48.77 -58.04 9.54
N GLU A 573 -48.22 -57.04 8.85
CA GLU A 573 -47.62 -57.26 7.54
C GLU A 573 -46.59 -56.16 7.25
N PHE A 574 -45.35 -56.63 7.09
CA PHE A 574 -44.23 -55.92 6.51
C PHE A 574 -44.47 -55.73 5.01
N GLY A 575 -44.11 -54.57 4.49
CA GLY A 575 -44.03 -54.33 3.05
C GLY A 575 -42.97 -53.27 2.75
N TYR A 576 -41.73 -53.71 2.54
CA TYR A 576 -40.66 -52.92 1.96
C TYR A 576 -41.02 -52.46 0.54
N LYS A 577 -40.88 -51.15 0.27
CA LYS A 577 -40.08 -50.62 -0.83
C LYS A 577 -39.67 -49.19 -0.55
#